data_AF-A0A969ED69-F1
#
_entry.id   AF-A0A969ED69-F1
#
_cell.length_a   1.000
_cell.length_b   1.000
_cell.length_c   1.000
_cell.angle_alpha   90.00
_cell.angle_beta   90.00
_cell.angle_gamma   90.00
#
_symmetry.space_group_name_H-M   'P 1'
#
loop_
_entity.id
_entity.type
_entity.pdbx_description
1 polymer ?
#
loop_
_entity_poly.entity_id
_entity_poly.type
_entity_poly.pdbx_seq_one_letter_code
_entity_poly.pdbx_strand_id
1 'polypeptide(L)'
;MRRLAPAFFAAMLAQVAHGAHPLLTEDTGTQGQGNFQLELTGERGRESTDAGTLRAAQPAAVITYGLAETADLQIGTSYLRLRLDDGAGQTRNAGLSDVTVDVKWRFLERGPWSLALKPGIIIPVGSEARGLGRGSWTGGSLLVLSYEPGPVAFHSHAGYLYNNLVGERRSLWHFSGAVTWQATEALRLVADLAYDTNPLAYGADGVFRTVVGAIYSPVKNVDLDIGVQRGYQAPALGVALLAGLTLRW
;
A
#
# COMPACT_ATOMS: atom_id res chain seq x y z
N MET A 1 -29.95 -12.93 12.91
CA MET A 1 -28.63 -13.49 12.58
C MET A 1 -28.11 -12.81 11.31
N ARG A 2 -27.42 -11.67 11.44
CA ARG A 2 -26.81 -10.97 10.29
C ARG A 2 -25.38 -11.48 10.13
N ARG A 3 -25.11 -12.21 9.05
CA ARG A 3 -23.77 -12.62 8.64
C ARG A 3 -22.99 -11.35 8.24
N LEU A 4 -22.28 -10.75 9.19
CA LEU A 4 -21.38 -9.61 8.99
C LEU A 4 -19.93 -10.11 9.07
N ALA A 5 -19.48 -10.90 8.09
CA ALA A 5 -18.08 -11.33 7.97
C ALA A 5 -17.92 -11.98 6.60
N PRO A 6 -17.54 -11.25 5.53
CA PRO A 6 -16.10 -11.03 5.28
C PRO A 6 -15.73 -9.74 4.50
N ALA A 7 -16.67 -8.80 4.26
CA ALA A 7 -16.43 -7.64 3.40
C ALA A 7 -15.45 -6.59 3.97
N PHE A 8 -14.98 -6.79 5.21
CA PHE A 8 -14.30 -5.77 6.01
C PHE A 8 -12.84 -5.46 5.65
N PHE A 9 -12.16 -6.29 4.85
CA PHE A 9 -10.69 -6.19 4.72
C PHE A 9 -10.18 -5.86 3.31
N ALA A 10 -11.00 -6.00 2.26
CA ALA A 10 -10.56 -5.76 0.89
C ALA A 10 -10.23 -4.28 0.60
N ALA A 11 -10.73 -3.36 1.42
CA ALA A 11 -10.75 -1.94 1.08
C ALA A 11 -9.49 -1.16 1.52
N MET A 12 -8.62 -1.72 2.38
CA MET A 12 -7.37 -1.04 2.80
C MET A 12 -6.10 -1.59 2.12
N LEU A 13 -6.24 -2.65 1.32
CA LEU A 13 -5.12 -3.44 0.81
C LEU A 13 -4.82 -3.21 -0.67
N ALA A 14 -5.54 -2.28 -1.29
CA ALA A 14 -5.35 -1.88 -2.69
C ALA A 14 -4.26 -0.80 -2.89
N GLN A 15 -3.39 -0.57 -1.90
CA GLN A 15 -2.28 0.39 -2.01
C GLN A 15 -0.99 -0.29 -2.51
N VAL A 16 -1.09 -1.13 -3.53
CA VAL A 16 0.08 -1.90 -4.00
C VAL A 16 0.85 -1.09 -5.03
N ALA A 17 1.41 0.04 -4.60
CA ALA A 17 2.66 0.57 -5.15
C ALA A 17 3.09 1.81 -4.34
N HIS A 18 4.11 1.61 -3.51
CA HIS A 18 4.74 2.62 -2.66
C HIS A 18 6.14 2.96 -3.22
N GLY A 19 6.74 4.04 -2.73
CA GLY A 19 8.01 4.55 -3.26
C GLY A 19 9.21 3.72 -2.86
N ALA A 20 9.11 3.10 -1.69
CA ALA A 20 9.94 1.99 -1.28
C ALA A 20 9.24 1.31 -0.10
N HIS A 21 8.81 0.06 -0.26
CA HIS A 21 8.36 -0.73 0.88
C HIS A 21 9.48 -0.73 1.97
N PRO A 22 9.15 -0.54 3.26
CA PRO A 22 7.85 -0.70 3.92
C PRO A 22 7.00 0.57 4.03
N LEU A 23 7.37 1.68 3.39
CA LEU A 23 6.60 2.92 3.46
C LEU A 23 5.20 2.73 2.88
N LEU A 24 4.23 3.44 3.46
CA LEU A 24 2.89 3.66 2.90
C LEU A 24 2.88 4.86 1.94
N THR A 25 3.83 5.77 2.14
CA THR A 25 4.05 6.94 1.34
C THR A 25 4.86 6.60 0.08
N GLU A 26 4.33 7.06 -1.04
CA GLU A 26 4.94 7.08 -2.37
C GLU A 26 5.97 8.20 -2.50
N ASP A 27 7.00 7.97 -3.30
CA ASP A 27 7.96 8.99 -3.73
C ASP A 27 7.86 9.25 -5.24
N THR A 28 8.47 10.34 -5.69
CA THR A 28 8.41 10.75 -7.10
C THR A 28 9.44 10.04 -7.99
N GLY A 29 10.24 9.14 -7.43
CA GLY A 29 11.24 8.35 -8.14
C GLY A 29 10.62 7.53 -9.26
N THR A 30 11.40 7.39 -10.33
CA THR A 30 11.04 6.67 -11.55
C THR A 30 12.16 5.71 -11.92
N GLN A 31 11.85 4.64 -12.66
CA GLN A 31 12.88 3.66 -13.04
C GLN A 31 13.81 4.17 -14.13
N GLY A 32 13.39 5.18 -14.89
CA GLY A 32 14.14 5.65 -16.06
C GLY A 32 13.83 4.80 -17.30
N GLN A 33 14.03 5.36 -18.49
CA GLN A 33 13.48 4.77 -19.71
C GLN A 33 14.07 3.37 -19.96
N GLY A 34 13.18 2.39 -20.16
CA GLY A 34 13.55 1.02 -20.52
C GLY A 34 13.95 0.13 -19.34
N ASN A 35 14.07 0.67 -18.13
CA ASN A 35 14.41 -0.09 -16.94
C ASN A 35 13.17 -0.74 -16.31
N PHE A 36 13.41 -1.82 -15.58
CA PHE A 36 12.39 -2.56 -14.85
C PHE A 36 12.67 -2.56 -13.35
N GLN A 37 11.59 -2.62 -12.57
CA GLN A 37 11.63 -2.95 -11.16
C GLN A 37 10.61 -4.03 -10.83
N LEU A 38 11.01 -5.00 -10.01
CA LEU A 38 10.12 -5.97 -9.39
C LEU A 38 10.19 -5.79 -7.88
N GLU A 39 9.04 -5.52 -7.27
CA GLU A 39 8.88 -5.51 -5.82
C GLU A 39 8.08 -6.74 -5.40
N LEU A 40 8.63 -7.49 -4.44
CA LEU A 40 7.96 -8.60 -3.77
C LEU A 40 7.87 -8.24 -2.29
N THR A 41 6.66 -8.02 -1.80
CA THR A 41 6.43 -7.57 -0.43
C THR A 41 5.54 -8.56 0.31
N GLY A 42 5.55 -8.48 1.64
CA GLY A 42 4.73 -9.32 2.50
C GLY A 42 4.34 -8.59 3.76
N GLU A 43 3.02 -8.47 3.97
CA GLU A 43 2.46 -8.05 5.24
C GLU A 43 1.91 -9.26 5.99
N ARG A 44 2.17 -9.35 7.30
CA ARG A 44 1.51 -10.32 8.18
C ARG A 44 1.19 -9.69 9.51
N GLY A 45 -0.10 -9.66 9.85
CA GLY A 45 -0.57 -9.03 11.06
C GLY A 45 -1.79 -9.67 11.67
N ARG A 46 -2.26 -9.06 12.75
CA ARG A 46 -3.49 -9.45 13.44
C ARG A 46 -4.23 -8.24 13.96
N GLU A 47 -5.54 -8.42 14.12
CA GLU A 47 -6.41 -7.50 14.84
C GLU A 47 -7.32 -8.27 15.77
N SER A 48 -7.49 -7.76 17.00
CA SER A 48 -8.39 -8.33 18.00
C SER A 48 -9.58 -7.39 18.17
N THR A 49 -10.78 -7.90 17.90
CA THR A 49 -12.04 -7.19 18.05
C THR A 49 -12.97 -7.95 18.98
N ASP A 50 -14.09 -7.34 19.36
CA ASP A 50 -15.16 -8.02 20.09
C ASP A 50 -15.73 -9.22 19.31
N ALA A 51 -15.61 -9.22 17.98
CA ALA A 51 -16.05 -10.31 17.11
C ALA A 51 -15.01 -11.44 16.98
N GLY A 52 -13.83 -11.32 17.60
CA GLY A 52 -12.77 -12.31 17.53
C GLY A 52 -11.43 -11.75 17.06
N THR A 53 -10.48 -12.67 16.86
CA THR A 53 -9.13 -12.34 16.36
C THR A 53 -9.04 -12.64 14.88
N LEU A 54 -8.83 -11.59 14.08
CA LEU A 54 -8.47 -11.71 12.69
C LEU A 54 -6.96 -11.79 12.54
N ARG A 55 -6.50 -12.68 11.67
CA ARG A 55 -5.13 -12.75 11.18
C ARG A 55 -5.14 -12.60 9.67
N ALA A 56 -4.27 -11.73 9.17
CA ALA A 56 -4.12 -11.50 7.75
C ALA A 56 -2.66 -11.71 7.34
N ALA A 57 -2.46 -12.26 6.14
CA ALA A 57 -1.18 -12.28 5.46
C ALA A 57 -1.38 -11.93 3.99
N GLN A 58 -0.55 -11.06 3.46
CA GLN A 58 -0.64 -10.54 2.11
C GLN A 58 0.76 -10.41 1.49
N PRO A 59 1.29 -11.49 0.89
CA PRO A 59 2.32 -11.34 -0.13
C PRO A 59 1.76 -10.57 -1.32
N ALA A 60 2.54 -9.63 -1.85
CA ALA A 60 2.21 -8.85 -3.02
C ALA A 60 3.39 -8.76 -3.99
N ALA A 61 3.08 -8.47 -5.25
CA ALA A 61 4.05 -8.25 -6.29
C ALA A 61 3.66 -7.03 -7.12
N VAL A 62 4.64 -6.17 -7.43
CA VAL A 62 4.51 -5.05 -8.37
C VAL A 62 5.61 -5.15 -9.38
N ILE A 63 5.26 -5.11 -10.66
CA ILE A 63 6.22 -4.89 -11.73
C ILE A 63 6.07 -3.48 -12.27
N THR A 64 7.20 -2.80 -12.40
CA THR A 64 7.30 -1.44 -12.90
C THR A 64 8.16 -1.43 -14.15
N TYR A 65 7.74 -0.69 -15.16
CA TYR A 65 8.49 -0.43 -16.38
C TYR A 65 8.62 1.07 -16.62
N GLY A 66 9.84 1.57 -16.76
CA GLY A 66 10.08 2.98 -17.07
C GLY A 66 9.72 3.30 -18.52
N LEU A 67 8.58 3.96 -18.70
CA LEU A 67 8.10 4.44 -20.00
C LEU A 67 8.97 5.59 -20.53
N ALA A 68 9.51 6.40 -19.62
CA ALA A 68 10.40 7.52 -19.90
C ALA A 68 11.27 7.81 -18.65
N GLU A 69 12.22 8.74 -18.78
CA GLU A 69 13.01 9.23 -17.64
C GLU A 69 12.17 9.77 -16.48
N THR A 70 10.94 10.20 -16.76
CA THR A 70 10.02 10.81 -15.79
C THR A 70 8.71 10.06 -15.63
N ALA A 71 8.56 8.89 -16.25
CA ALA A 71 7.29 8.16 -16.22
C ALA A 71 7.44 6.65 -16.15
N ASP A 72 6.62 6.03 -15.31
CA ASP A 72 6.60 4.59 -15.06
C ASP A 72 5.18 4.02 -15.28
N LEU A 73 5.10 2.83 -15.86
CA LEU A 73 3.91 1.97 -15.81
C LEU A 73 4.10 0.95 -14.69
N GLN A 74 3.11 0.79 -13.83
CA GLN A 74 3.14 -0.15 -12.70
C GLN A 74 1.95 -1.08 -12.78
N ILE A 75 2.18 -2.38 -12.58
CA ILE A 75 1.14 -3.40 -12.52
C ILE A 75 1.35 -4.21 -11.25
N GLY A 76 0.34 -4.22 -10.38
CA GLY A 76 0.41 -4.83 -9.06
C GLY A 76 -0.70 -5.84 -8.80
N THR A 77 -0.44 -6.82 -7.95
CA THR A 77 -1.47 -7.65 -7.33
C THR A 77 -0.97 -8.25 -6.02
N SER A 78 -1.86 -8.89 -5.27
CA SER A 78 -1.51 -9.59 -4.04
C SER A 78 -2.27 -10.88 -3.87
N TYR A 79 -1.81 -11.74 -2.97
CA TYR A 79 -2.53 -12.94 -2.56
C TYR A 79 -2.91 -12.82 -1.09
N LEU A 80 -4.17 -12.50 -0.83
CA LEU A 80 -4.68 -12.28 0.51
C LEU A 80 -5.04 -13.61 1.19
N ARG A 81 -4.64 -13.76 2.45
CA ARG A 81 -5.03 -14.87 3.34
C ARG A 81 -5.63 -14.30 4.62
N LEU A 82 -6.89 -14.61 4.87
CA LEU A 82 -7.64 -14.20 6.05
C LEU A 82 -7.99 -15.41 6.90
N ARG A 83 -7.78 -15.29 8.21
CA ARG A 83 -8.25 -16.26 9.21
C ARG A 83 -8.93 -15.52 10.35
N LEU A 84 -10.23 -15.72 10.51
CA LEU A 84 -11.00 -15.22 11.63
C LEU A 84 -11.23 -16.34 12.63
N ASP A 85 -10.97 -16.05 13.89
CA ASP A 85 -11.24 -16.91 15.05
C ASP A 85 -12.19 -16.15 15.99
N ASP A 86 -13.46 -16.56 16.01
CA ASP A 86 -14.56 -15.89 16.73
C ASP A 86 -14.90 -16.55 18.07
N GLY A 87 -14.06 -17.49 18.53
CA GLY A 87 -14.28 -18.26 19.76
C GLY A 87 -15.29 -19.40 19.62
N ALA A 88 -16.15 -19.40 18.59
CA ALA A 88 -17.08 -20.49 18.28
C ALA A 88 -16.55 -21.39 17.13
N GLY A 89 -15.69 -20.85 16.27
CA GLY A 89 -15.08 -21.57 15.17
C GLY A 89 -14.03 -20.75 14.42
N GLN A 90 -13.52 -21.31 13.32
CA GLN A 90 -12.55 -20.63 12.47
C GLN A 90 -13.01 -20.57 11.03
N THR A 91 -12.98 -19.37 10.47
CA THR A 91 -13.22 -19.12 9.05
C THR A 91 -11.91 -18.78 8.35
N ARG A 92 -11.69 -19.33 7.15
CA ARG A 92 -10.49 -19.10 6.34
C ARG A 92 -10.88 -18.73 4.92
N ASN A 93 -10.32 -17.63 4.41
CA ASN A 93 -10.44 -17.22 3.02
C ASN A 93 -9.06 -16.93 2.46
N ALA A 94 -8.81 -17.34 1.22
CA ALA A 94 -7.57 -17.02 0.54
C ALA A 94 -7.75 -16.96 -0.97
N GLY A 95 -6.99 -16.12 -1.63
CA GLY A 95 -6.92 -16.04 -3.08
C GLY A 95 -6.27 -14.76 -3.57
N LEU A 96 -6.24 -14.60 -4.89
CA LEU A 96 -5.75 -13.39 -5.52
C LEU A 96 -6.66 -12.22 -5.22
N SER A 97 -6.01 -11.08 -4.97
CA SER A 97 -6.64 -9.77 -4.89
C SER A 97 -6.85 -9.18 -6.28
N ASP A 98 -7.54 -8.06 -6.34
CA ASP A 98 -7.66 -7.27 -7.57
C ASP A 98 -6.28 -6.85 -8.11
N VAL A 99 -6.23 -6.56 -9.41
CA VAL A 99 -5.01 -6.11 -10.10
C VAL A 99 -5.05 -4.59 -10.18
N THR A 100 -3.93 -3.94 -9.90
CA THR A 100 -3.75 -2.49 -10.10
C THR A 100 -2.96 -2.24 -11.38
N VAL A 101 -3.32 -1.18 -12.09
CA VAL A 101 -2.55 -0.63 -13.20
C VAL A 101 -2.46 0.88 -13.01
N ASP A 102 -1.24 1.37 -12.82
CA ASP A 102 -0.96 2.75 -12.49
C ASP A 102 0.08 3.34 -13.45
N VAL A 103 -0.04 4.63 -13.75
CA VAL A 103 1.00 5.37 -14.47
C VAL A 103 1.51 6.46 -13.56
N LYS A 104 2.78 6.41 -13.15
CA LYS A 104 3.42 7.49 -12.39
C LYS A 104 4.07 8.45 -13.38
N TRP A 105 3.82 9.75 -13.26
CA TRP A 105 4.46 10.79 -14.04
C TRP A 105 5.00 11.89 -13.13
N ARG A 106 6.33 11.97 -13.00
CA ARG A 106 7.04 13.08 -12.35
C ARG A 106 7.05 14.27 -13.29
N PHE A 107 6.08 15.16 -13.13
CA PHE A 107 5.88 16.30 -14.04
C PHE A 107 6.66 17.55 -13.62
N LEU A 108 7.20 17.59 -12.40
CA LEU A 108 8.02 18.70 -11.92
C LEU A 108 9.20 18.18 -11.11
N GLU A 109 10.37 18.74 -11.39
CA GLU A 109 11.58 18.62 -10.58
C GLU A 109 12.27 19.97 -10.53
N ARG A 110 12.61 20.44 -9.32
CA ARG A 110 13.27 21.73 -9.09
C ARG A 110 14.17 21.66 -7.86
N GLY A 111 15.46 21.45 -8.10
CA GLY A 111 16.43 21.26 -7.01
C GLY A 111 16.06 20.02 -6.20
N PRO A 112 15.95 20.11 -4.86
CA PRO A 112 15.57 18.96 -4.03
C PRO A 112 14.08 18.61 -4.07
N TRP A 113 13.24 19.43 -4.73
CA TRP A 113 11.79 19.22 -4.78
C TRP A 113 11.36 18.52 -6.06
N SER A 114 10.39 17.64 -5.95
CA SER A 114 9.72 17.03 -7.10
C SER A 114 8.25 16.74 -6.82
N LEU A 115 7.46 16.74 -7.88
CA LEU A 115 6.05 16.37 -7.86
C LEU A 115 5.75 15.33 -8.93
N ALA A 116 4.91 14.36 -8.57
CA ALA A 116 4.40 13.37 -9.51
C ALA A 116 2.89 13.22 -9.38
N LEU A 117 2.23 12.90 -10.50
CA LEU A 117 0.85 12.44 -10.53
C LEU A 117 0.86 10.95 -10.86
N LYS A 118 0.05 10.17 -10.16
CA LYS A 118 -0.09 8.73 -10.39
C LYS A 118 -1.57 8.36 -10.51
N PRO A 119 -2.20 8.53 -11.68
CA PRO A 119 -3.49 7.94 -11.97
C PRO A 119 -3.40 6.42 -12.03
N GLY A 120 -4.49 5.75 -11.66
CA GLY A 120 -4.56 4.30 -11.70
C GLY A 120 -5.98 3.74 -11.71
N ILE A 121 -6.06 2.47 -12.06
CA ILE A 121 -7.29 1.68 -12.07
C ILE A 121 -7.08 0.36 -11.35
N ILE A 122 -8.15 -0.14 -10.75
CA ILE A 122 -8.23 -1.46 -10.11
C ILE A 122 -9.18 -2.32 -10.93
N ILE A 123 -8.67 -3.49 -11.33
CA ILE A 123 -9.36 -4.47 -12.15
C ILE A 123 -9.89 -5.59 -11.24
N PRO A 124 -11.21 -5.84 -11.22
CA PRO A 124 -11.85 -6.72 -10.24
C PRO A 124 -11.68 -8.21 -10.55
N VAL A 125 -10.44 -8.72 -10.46
CA VAL A 125 -10.13 -10.15 -10.67
C VAL A 125 -10.23 -10.96 -9.37
N GLY A 126 -10.21 -10.29 -8.22
CA GLY A 126 -10.38 -10.89 -6.91
C GLY A 126 -11.84 -11.27 -6.64
N SER A 127 -12.03 -12.28 -5.80
CA SER A 127 -13.37 -12.78 -5.48
C SER A 127 -14.08 -11.91 -4.46
N GLU A 128 -15.05 -11.11 -4.91
CA GLU A 128 -15.92 -10.27 -4.05
C GLU A 128 -16.65 -11.10 -2.98
N ALA A 129 -17.26 -12.23 -3.38
CA ALA A 129 -17.98 -13.11 -2.47
C ALA A 129 -17.11 -13.67 -1.32
N ARG A 130 -15.79 -13.70 -1.50
CA ARG A 130 -14.81 -14.14 -0.49
C ARG A 130 -14.10 -12.97 0.22
N GLY A 131 -14.44 -11.73 -0.12
CA GLY A 131 -13.78 -10.53 0.41
C GLY A 131 -12.34 -10.37 -0.08
N LEU A 132 -12.01 -10.92 -1.24
CA LEU A 132 -10.67 -10.89 -1.83
C LEU A 132 -10.52 -9.80 -2.90
N GLY A 133 -11.63 -9.32 -3.44
CA GLY A 133 -11.65 -8.25 -4.43
C GLY A 133 -12.90 -7.41 -4.28
N ARG A 134 -12.99 -6.34 -5.06
CA ARG A 134 -14.09 -5.37 -5.01
C ARG A 134 -15.26 -5.76 -5.91
N GLY A 135 -15.05 -6.62 -6.90
CA GLY A 135 -16.10 -6.98 -7.87
C GLY A 135 -16.50 -5.86 -8.84
N SER A 136 -15.87 -4.68 -8.73
CA SER A 136 -16.11 -3.53 -9.62
C SER A 136 -14.82 -2.81 -9.99
N TRP A 137 -14.81 -2.27 -11.21
CA TRP A 137 -13.75 -1.36 -11.64
C TRP A 137 -13.73 -0.12 -10.77
N THR A 138 -12.54 0.26 -10.32
CA THR A 138 -12.33 1.40 -9.44
C THR A 138 -11.21 2.25 -10.03
N GLY A 139 -11.34 3.56 -9.95
CA GLY A 139 -10.36 4.50 -10.51
C GLY A 139 -9.98 5.56 -9.48
N GLY A 140 -8.73 6.01 -9.54
CA GLY A 140 -8.21 7.00 -8.61
C GLY A 140 -6.97 7.69 -9.13
N SER A 141 -6.45 8.59 -8.31
CA SER A 141 -5.19 9.28 -8.59
C SER A 141 -4.51 9.68 -7.30
N LEU A 142 -3.19 9.74 -7.36
CA LEU A 142 -2.31 10.17 -6.28
C LEU A 142 -1.49 11.38 -6.74
N LEU A 143 -1.45 12.43 -5.92
CA LEU A 143 -0.48 13.52 -6.06
C LEU A 143 0.64 13.28 -5.06
N VAL A 144 1.88 13.18 -5.55
CA VAL A 144 3.06 12.82 -4.77
C VAL A 144 4.05 13.98 -4.75
N LEU A 145 4.64 14.21 -3.59
CA LEU A 145 5.66 15.23 -3.34
C LEU A 145 6.86 14.58 -2.65
N SER A 146 8.06 14.81 -3.19
CA SER A 146 9.32 14.49 -2.54
C SER A 146 10.14 15.75 -2.30
N TYR A 147 10.85 15.77 -1.17
CA TYR A 147 11.89 16.74 -0.85
C TYR A 147 13.15 16.00 -0.35
N GLU A 148 14.19 15.99 -1.18
CA GLU A 148 15.39 15.18 -1.01
C GLU A 148 16.67 16.06 -0.98
N PRO A 149 16.90 16.85 0.09
CA PRO A 149 18.04 17.77 0.18
C PRO A 149 19.38 17.10 0.53
N GLY A 150 19.39 15.80 0.81
CA GLY A 150 20.59 15.07 1.24
C GLY A 150 20.24 13.78 1.97
N PRO A 151 20.91 13.45 3.09
CA PRO A 151 20.73 12.17 3.77
C PRO A 151 19.38 12.02 4.46
N VAL A 152 18.63 13.10 4.68
CA VAL A 152 17.27 13.06 5.20
C VAL A 152 16.34 13.54 4.10
N ALA A 153 15.34 12.72 3.77
CA ALA A 153 14.33 13.02 2.77
C ALA A 153 12.93 12.97 3.36
N PHE A 154 12.03 13.73 2.75
CA PHE A 154 10.64 13.84 3.13
C PHE A 154 9.77 13.52 1.93
N HIS A 155 8.78 12.67 2.12
CA HIS A 155 7.82 12.31 1.09
C HIS A 155 6.41 12.53 1.61
N SER A 156 5.48 12.87 0.74
CA SER A 156 4.07 12.95 1.09
C SER A 156 3.21 12.73 -0.13
N HIS A 157 2.00 12.26 0.06
CA HIS A 157 1.03 12.25 -1.01
C HIS A 157 -0.41 12.40 -0.55
N ALA A 158 -1.26 12.84 -1.48
CA ALA A 158 -2.70 12.95 -1.34
C ALA A 158 -3.37 12.14 -2.46
N GLY A 159 -4.15 11.15 -2.08
CA GLY A 159 -4.84 10.22 -2.97
C GLY A 159 -6.34 10.37 -2.89
N TYR A 160 -6.98 10.19 -4.05
CA TYR A 160 -8.43 10.05 -4.17
C TYR A 160 -8.76 8.80 -4.97
N LEU A 161 -9.72 8.03 -4.49
CA LEU A 161 -10.25 6.86 -5.16
C LEU A 161 -11.77 6.92 -5.16
N TYR A 162 -12.35 6.80 -6.36
CA TYR A 162 -13.79 6.72 -6.53
C TYR A 162 -14.26 5.28 -6.37
N ASN A 163 -15.18 5.08 -5.44
CA ASN A 163 -15.76 3.80 -5.08
C ASN A 163 -17.26 3.76 -5.39
N ASN A 164 -17.75 2.65 -5.94
CA ASN A 164 -19.17 2.47 -6.26
C ASN A 164 -19.77 1.21 -5.62
N LEU A 165 -19.18 0.73 -4.52
CA LEU A 165 -19.72 -0.42 -3.78
C LEU A 165 -20.90 -0.03 -2.90
N VAL A 166 -21.94 -0.87 -2.91
CA VAL A 166 -23.13 -0.69 -2.10
C VAL A 166 -22.76 -0.84 -0.62
N GLY A 167 -23.08 0.17 0.19
CA GLY A 167 -22.79 0.18 1.63
C GLY A 167 -21.42 0.75 2.01
N GLU A 168 -20.60 1.15 1.03
CA GLU A 168 -19.34 1.86 1.25
C GLU A 168 -19.44 3.35 0.89
N ARG A 169 -18.52 4.15 1.45
CA ARG A 169 -18.32 5.55 1.07
C ARG A 169 -17.81 5.60 -0.37
N ARG A 170 -18.39 6.51 -1.16
CA ARG A 170 -18.01 6.69 -2.58
C ARG A 170 -16.68 7.39 -2.78
N SER A 171 -16.32 8.26 -1.86
CA SER A 171 -15.09 9.06 -1.94
C SER A 171 -14.14 8.55 -0.87
N LEU A 172 -13.06 7.91 -1.31
CA LEU A 172 -12.03 7.38 -0.44
C LEU A 172 -10.77 8.22 -0.61
N TRP A 173 -10.42 8.96 0.43
CA TRP A 173 -9.22 9.77 0.49
C TRP A 173 -8.10 9.04 1.21
N HIS A 174 -6.88 9.29 0.78
CA HIS A 174 -5.68 8.83 1.44
C HIS A 174 -4.68 9.99 1.56
N PHE A 175 -4.10 10.16 2.74
CA PHE A 175 -3.06 11.15 2.98
C PHE A 175 -1.93 10.49 3.75
N SER A 176 -0.69 10.69 3.32
CA SER A 176 0.45 10.13 4.01
C SER A 176 1.67 11.03 3.96
N GLY A 177 2.59 10.82 4.89
CA GLY A 177 3.87 11.46 4.94
C GLY A 177 4.93 10.55 5.54
N ALA A 178 6.10 10.52 4.92
CA ALA A 178 7.24 9.73 5.35
C ALA A 178 8.50 10.57 5.50
N VAL A 179 9.35 10.16 6.43
CA VAL A 179 10.73 10.61 6.56
C VAL A 179 11.63 9.42 6.35
N THR A 180 12.68 9.62 5.55
CA THR A 180 13.74 8.63 5.39
C THR A 180 15.07 9.24 5.78
N TRP A 181 15.94 8.43 6.37
CA TRP A 181 17.29 8.83 6.75
C TRP A 181 18.30 7.79 6.27
N GLN A 182 19.19 8.19 5.37
CA GLN A 182 20.31 7.42 4.87
C GLN A 182 21.40 7.36 5.96
N ALA A 183 21.33 6.35 6.82
CA ALA A 183 22.22 6.17 7.97
C ALA A 183 23.62 5.71 7.55
N THR A 184 23.73 4.92 6.48
CA THR A 184 24.99 4.54 5.82
C THR A 184 24.77 4.50 4.31
N GLU A 185 25.78 4.22 3.48
CA GLU A 185 25.58 4.06 2.02
C GLU A 185 24.59 2.95 1.66
N ALA A 186 24.48 1.91 2.50
CA ALA A 186 23.65 0.74 2.25
C ALA A 186 22.41 0.67 3.15
N LEU A 187 22.28 1.48 4.19
CA LEU A 187 21.18 1.40 5.16
C LEU A 187 20.40 2.71 5.23
N ARG A 188 19.09 2.61 5.03
CA ARG A 188 18.12 3.69 5.20
C ARG A 188 17.12 3.32 6.28
N LEU A 189 16.91 4.23 7.23
CA LEU A 189 15.85 4.11 8.24
C LEU A 189 14.64 4.91 7.78
N VAL A 190 13.44 4.40 8.06
CA VAL A 190 12.20 5.00 7.57
C VAL A 190 11.13 5.09 8.66
N ALA A 191 10.33 6.15 8.60
CA ALA A 191 9.13 6.32 9.41
C ALA A 191 8.01 6.92 8.55
N ASP A 192 6.80 6.45 8.75
CA ASP A 192 5.63 6.81 7.95
C ASP A 192 4.39 7.01 8.83
N LEU A 193 3.51 7.90 8.40
CA LEU A 193 2.17 8.11 8.95
C LEU A 193 1.19 8.24 7.78
N ALA A 194 0.11 7.47 7.84
CA ALA A 194 -0.97 7.52 6.88
C ALA A 194 -2.33 7.69 7.56
N TYR A 195 -3.23 8.34 6.83
CA TYR A 195 -4.65 8.46 7.12
C TYR A 195 -5.46 8.06 5.90
N ASP A 196 -6.40 7.14 6.10
CA ASP A 196 -7.35 6.70 5.08
C ASP A 196 -8.77 7.06 5.49
N THR A 197 -9.61 7.41 4.53
CA THR A 197 -11.05 7.37 4.73
C THR A 197 -11.45 5.92 5.00
N ASN A 198 -12.20 5.69 6.08
CA ASN A 198 -12.75 4.36 6.32
C ASN A 198 -13.79 4.07 5.22
N PRO A 199 -13.66 2.99 4.44
CA PRO A 199 -14.60 2.70 3.37
C PRO A 199 -16.01 2.40 3.88
N LEU A 200 -16.14 1.95 5.13
CA LEU A 200 -17.43 1.68 5.74
C LEU A 200 -18.03 2.94 6.34
N ALA A 201 -19.29 3.24 5.97
CA ALA A 201 -20.01 4.41 6.49
C ALA A 201 -20.41 4.29 7.97
N TYR A 202 -20.12 3.15 8.62
CA TYR A 202 -20.33 2.93 10.04
C TYR A 202 -18.99 2.67 10.73
N GLY A 203 -18.81 3.21 11.94
CA GLY A 203 -17.55 3.20 12.67
C GLY A 203 -16.80 4.52 12.54
N ALA A 204 -15.47 4.50 12.74
CA ALA A 204 -14.63 5.68 12.62
C ALA A 204 -14.66 6.25 11.20
N ASP A 205 -14.57 7.57 11.06
CA ASP A 205 -14.55 8.22 9.75
C ASP A 205 -13.27 7.97 8.96
N GLY A 206 -12.16 7.70 9.67
CA GLY A 206 -10.90 7.35 9.05
C GLY A 206 -10.03 6.43 9.90
N VAL A 207 -8.93 6.03 9.29
CA VAL A 207 -8.02 5.02 9.80
C VAL A 207 -6.62 5.56 9.76
N PHE A 208 -5.98 5.65 10.91
CA PHE A 208 -4.58 6.02 11.02
C PHE A 208 -3.72 4.77 11.05
N ARG A 209 -2.57 4.86 10.37
CA ARG A 209 -1.52 3.84 10.34
C ARG A 209 -0.16 4.50 10.50
N THR A 210 0.73 3.86 11.24
CA THR A 210 2.15 4.26 11.30
C THR A 210 3.03 3.10 10.90
N VAL A 211 4.15 3.41 10.27
CA VAL A 211 5.20 2.43 9.96
C VAL A 211 6.53 2.94 10.47
N VAL A 212 7.33 2.05 11.03
CA VAL A 212 8.77 2.24 11.22
C VAL A 212 9.49 1.05 10.62
N GLY A 213 10.62 1.30 9.96
CA GLY A 213 11.34 0.23 9.27
C GLY A 213 12.74 0.61 8.85
N ALA A 214 13.34 -0.30 8.10
CA ALA A 214 14.66 -0.12 7.51
C ALA A 214 14.70 -0.77 6.12
N ILE A 215 15.49 -0.16 5.25
CA ILE A 215 15.79 -0.64 3.90
C ILE A 215 17.31 -0.82 3.82
N TYR A 216 17.74 -2.02 3.46
CA TYR A 216 19.13 -2.40 3.28
C TYR A 216 19.39 -2.72 1.81
N SER A 217 20.31 -1.97 1.20
CA SER A 217 20.70 -2.07 -0.20
C SER A 217 22.10 -2.70 -0.31
N PRO A 218 22.23 -4.04 -0.26
CA PRO A 218 23.53 -4.70 -0.34
C PRO A 218 24.28 -4.41 -1.64
N VAL A 219 23.52 -4.15 -2.71
CA VAL A 219 24.00 -3.73 -4.03
C VAL A 219 22.98 -2.75 -4.61
N LYS A 220 23.38 -1.94 -5.59
CA LYS A 220 22.57 -0.84 -6.14
C LYS A 220 21.20 -1.26 -6.69
N ASN A 221 21.07 -2.50 -7.12
CA ASN A 221 19.89 -3.00 -7.80
C ASN A 221 19.05 -3.98 -6.95
N VAL A 222 19.38 -4.11 -5.65
CA VAL A 222 18.66 -4.96 -4.71
C VAL A 222 18.42 -4.18 -3.43
N ASP A 223 17.16 -4.06 -3.03
CA ASP A 223 16.79 -3.61 -1.70
C ASP A 223 16.11 -4.75 -0.93
N LEU A 224 16.49 -4.91 0.33
CA LEU A 224 15.85 -5.78 1.31
C LEU A 224 15.28 -4.90 2.39
N ASP A 225 14.03 -5.09 2.75
CA ASP A 225 13.40 -4.21 3.72
C ASP A 225 12.61 -4.99 4.78
N ILE A 226 12.48 -4.35 5.94
CA ILE A 226 11.65 -4.82 7.05
C ILE A 226 10.96 -3.63 7.71
N GLY A 227 9.76 -3.86 8.22
CA GLY A 227 9.01 -2.83 8.94
C GLY A 227 8.02 -3.39 9.93
N VAL A 228 7.55 -2.52 10.82
CA VAL A 228 6.42 -2.78 11.71
C VAL A 228 5.38 -1.71 11.44
N GLN A 229 4.17 -2.14 11.07
CA GLN A 229 3.01 -1.29 10.91
C GLN A 229 2.13 -1.39 12.15
N ARG A 230 1.59 -0.25 12.60
CA ARG A 230 0.55 -0.18 13.63
C ARG A 230 -0.68 0.53 13.09
N GLY A 231 -1.83 -0.15 13.14
CA GLY A 231 -3.15 0.44 12.91
C GLY A 231 -3.76 0.94 14.22
N TYR A 232 -4.46 2.07 14.16
CA TYR A 232 -5.08 2.69 15.34
C TYR A 232 -6.61 2.58 15.35
N GLN A 233 -7.23 2.34 14.19
CA GLN A 233 -8.66 2.14 14.06
C GLN A 233 -8.96 0.99 13.09
N ALA A 234 -10.04 0.27 13.33
CA ALA A 234 -10.56 -0.68 12.36
C ALA A 234 -10.94 0.04 11.05
N PRO A 235 -10.74 -0.59 9.87
CA PRO A 235 -10.32 -1.99 9.70
C PRO A 235 -8.81 -2.24 9.59
N ALA A 236 -7.91 -1.32 9.98
CA ALA A 236 -6.48 -1.63 9.96
C ALA A 236 -6.12 -2.78 10.92
N LEU A 237 -5.10 -3.56 10.57
CA LEU A 237 -4.50 -4.50 11.51
C LEU A 237 -3.84 -3.72 12.65
N GLY A 238 -4.14 -4.07 13.90
CA GLY A 238 -3.55 -3.40 15.05
C GLY A 238 -2.03 -3.45 15.03
N VAL A 239 -1.44 -4.60 14.68
CA VAL A 239 0.01 -4.71 14.42
C VAL A 239 0.27 -5.67 13.25
N ALA A 240 1.15 -5.27 12.34
CA ALA A 240 1.65 -6.10 11.26
C ALA A 240 3.18 -6.00 11.11
N LEU A 241 3.78 -7.11 10.70
CA LEU A 241 5.17 -7.18 10.26
C LEU A 241 5.21 -7.08 8.74
N LEU A 242 6.16 -6.30 8.25
CA LEU A 242 6.42 -6.03 6.84
C LEU A 242 7.80 -6.58 6.49
N ALA A 243 7.91 -7.20 5.33
CA ALA A 243 9.20 -7.55 4.73
C ALA A 243 9.11 -7.48 3.20
N GLY A 244 10.18 -7.08 2.54
CA GLY A 244 10.19 -6.97 1.09
C GLY A 244 11.56 -7.15 0.45
N LEU A 245 11.50 -7.37 -0.86
CA LEU A 245 12.61 -7.48 -1.79
C LEU A 245 12.27 -6.64 -3.03
N THR A 246 13.16 -5.71 -3.36
CA THR A 246 13.09 -4.94 -4.61
C THR A 246 14.27 -5.30 -5.49
N LEU A 247 14.01 -5.59 -6.76
CA LEU A 247 15.01 -5.88 -7.79
C LEU A 247 14.87 -4.86 -8.92
N ARG A 248 15.99 -4.38 -9.46
CA ARG A 248 16.02 -3.43 -10.60
C ARG A 248 16.96 -3.94 -11.69
N TRP A 249 16.59 -3.77 -12.96
CA TRP A 249 17.42 -4.17 -14.10
C TRP A 249 17.08 -3.43 -15.39
#